data_AF-A0A947J8V0-F1
#
_entry.id   AF-A0A947J8V0-F1
#
_cell.length_a   1.000
_cell.length_b   1.000
_cell.length_c   1.000
_cell.angle_alpha   90.00
_cell.angle_beta   90.00
_cell.angle_gamma   90.00
#
_symmetry.space_group_name_H-M   'P 1'
#
loop_
_entity.id
_entity.type
_entity.pdbx_description
1 polymer ?
#
loop_
_entity_poly.entity_id
_entity_poly.type
_entity_poly.pdbx_seq_one_letter_code
_entity_poly.pdbx_strand_id
1 'polypeptide(L)'
;MSNHAKVAVIGSGPAGLTAAIYLARASLQPVVFSGAEPGGQLTTTTEVGNFPGFKEDITGPELMVNMRQQAERFGTQFVDEVVEAVNFSGKPFTIKTKSQEVSSDSVIIATGASAKWLGLASEQRLRGKGVSACATCDGYFFKEKEVAVVGGGDAAIEEATFLTKFATKVYVMVRKDELRASQIMQDRANSDPKIEFLYNSEVVEVLGDNSVAGLKIKNNKSGEEKELGVQGLFVAIGHKPNTEFLGDQLELTKNYIKTTDNTKTSVAGVFTAGDVHDWRYKQAITAAGFGCMAALDAMKYLEQEKK
;
A
#
# COMPACT_ATOMS: atom_id res chain seq x y z
N MET A 1 -4.22 13.94 -26.80
CA MET A 1 -5.47 13.78 -26.03
C MET A 1 -6.11 15.15 -25.90
N SER A 2 -7.42 15.23 -25.64
CA SER A 2 -8.02 16.48 -25.16
C SER A 2 -7.33 16.86 -23.84
N ASN A 3 -6.96 18.12 -23.61
CA ASN A 3 -6.40 18.59 -22.33
C ASN A 3 -7.47 18.68 -21.21
N HIS A 4 -8.58 17.95 -21.38
CA HIS A 4 -9.71 17.94 -20.48
C HIS A 4 -10.31 16.54 -20.39
N ALA A 5 -10.54 16.07 -19.16
CA ALA A 5 -11.21 14.82 -18.82
C ALA A 5 -12.47 15.11 -17.98
N LYS A 6 -13.54 14.31 -18.11
CA LYS A 6 -14.67 14.42 -17.19
C LYS A 6 -14.28 13.96 -15.78
N VAL A 7 -13.52 12.86 -15.72
CA VAL A 7 -12.98 12.33 -14.47
C VAL A 7 -11.54 11.92 -14.70
N ALA A 8 -10.67 12.39 -13.81
CA ALA A 8 -9.28 11.98 -13.74
C ALA A 8 -9.05 11.09 -12.52
N VAL A 9 -8.26 10.05 -12.69
CA VAL A 9 -7.86 9.12 -11.62
C VAL A 9 -6.36 9.20 -11.45
N ILE A 10 -5.90 9.59 -10.26
CA ILE A 10 -4.48 9.73 -9.94
C ILE A 10 -4.03 8.47 -9.21
N GLY A 11 -3.34 7.57 -9.91
CA GLY A 11 -2.87 6.29 -9.39
C GLY A 11 -3.42 5.10 -10.17
N SER A 12 -2.59 4.07 -10.32
CA SER A 12 -2.86 2.88 -11.16
C SER A 12 -2.81 1.56 -10.39
N GLY A 13 -2.92 1.59 -9.06
CA GLY A 13 -3.12 0.37 -8.26
C GLY A 13 -4.56 -0.17 -8.38
N PRO A 14 -4.92 -1.19 -7.57
CA PRO A 14 -6.26 -1.80 -7.58
C PRO A 14 -7.41 -0.80 -7.45
N ALA A 15 -7.25 0.21 -6.58
CA ALA A 15 -8.24 1.27 -6.39
C ALA A 15 -8.46 2.10 -7.67
N GLY A 16 -7.38 2.63 -8.25
CA GLY A 16 -7.47 3.48 -9.44
C GLY A 16 -7.96 2.72 -10.67
N LEU A 17 -7.48 1.49 -10.88
CA LEU A 17 -7.92 0.66 -12.01
C LEU A 17 -9.38 0.24 -11.86
N THR A 18 -9.83 -0.10 -10.65
CA THR A 18 -11.26 -0.40 -10.43
C THR A 18 -12.12 0.84 -10.68
N ALA A 19 -11.72 2.01 -10.18
CA ALA A 19 -12.43 3.25 -10.44
C ALA A 19 -12.54 3.53 -11.96
N ALA A 20 -11.43 3.39 -12.68
CA ALA A 20 -11.39 3.57 -14.13
C ALA A 20 -12.32 2.61 -14.88
N ILE A 21 -12.37 1.32 -14.49
CA ILE A 21 -13.29 0.34 -15.08
C ILE A 21 -14.76 0.79 -14.94
N TYR A 22 -15.16 1.24 -13.75
CA TYR A 22 -16.53 1.70 -13.49
C TYR A 22 -16.87 2.96 -14.29
N LEU A 23 -15.98 3.95 -14.29
CA LEU A 23 -16.15 5.21 -15.01
C LEU A 23 -16.20 5.00 -16.54
N ALA A 24 -15.32 4.14 -17.07
CA ALA A 24 -15.27 3.83 -18.49
C ALA A 24 -16.55 3.14 -18.97
N ARG A 25 -17.07 2.19 -18.17
CA ARG A 25 -18.37 1.52 -18.44
C ARG A 25 -19.56 2.48 -18.40
N ALA A 26 -19.46 3.57 -17.65
CA ALA A 26 -20.44 4.65 -17.64
C ALA A 26 -20.24 5.68 -18.77
N SER A 27 -19.38 5.38 -19.76
CA SER A 27 -19.10 6.25 -20.91
C SER A 27 -18.53 7.62 -20.52
N LEU A 28 -17.80 7.71 -19.40
CA LEU A 28 -17.14 8.93 -18.94
C LEU A 28 -15.72 9.13 -19.49
N GLN A 29 -15.16 8.12 -20.17
CA GLN A 29 -13.81 8.15 -20.78
C GLN A 29 -12.75 8.69 -19.80
N PRO A 30 -12.52 8.00 -18.66
CA PRO A 30 -11.61 8.49 -17.63
C PRO A 30 -10.16 8.52 -18.12
N VAL A 31 -9.38 9.46 -17.57
CA VAL A 31 -7.92 9.50 -17.72
C VAL A 31 -7.27 9.03 -16.43
N VAL A 32 -6.42 8.02 -16.50
CA VAL A 32 -5.63 7.51 -15.37
C VAL A 32 -4.20 8.00 -15.48
N PHE A 33 -3.67 8.60 -14.41
CA PHE A 33 -2.25 8.91 -14.27
C PHE A 33 -1.56 7.75 -13.57
N SER A 34 -0.68 7.05 -14.28
CA SER A 34 -0.13 5.78 -13.78
C SER A 34 0.93 5.96 -12.70
N GLY A 35 1.61 7.12 -12.66
CA GLY A 35 2.70 7.37 -11.72
C GLY A 35 4.00 6.65 -12.09
N ALA A 36 4.95 6.66 -11.15
CA ALA A 36 6.28 6.08 -11.34
C ALA A 36 6.28 4.54 -11.34
N GLU A 37 5.28 3.94 -10.69
CA GLU A 37 5.12 2.50 -10.56
C GLU A 37 3.73 2.09 -11.10
N PRO A 38 3.56 1.97 -12.44
CA PRO A 38 2.29 1.52 -13.02
C PRO A 38 1.85 0.15 -12.45
N GLY A 39 0.65 0.07 -11.88
CA GLY A 39 0.16 -1.13 -11.17
C GLY A 39 0.39 -1.08 -9.64
N GLY A 40 1.19 -0.14 -9.14
CA GLY A 40 1.43 0.07 -7.72
C GLY A 40 2.14 -1.10 -7.02
N GLN A 41 1.96 -1.19 -5.70
CA GLN A 41 2.72 -2.10 -4.82
C GLN A 41 2.65 -3.58 -5.22
N LEU A 42 1.54 -4.04 -5.81
CA LEU A 42 1.38 -5.43 -6.24
C LEU A 42 2.37 -5.82 -7.35
N THR A 43 2.96 -4.87 -8.08
CA THR A 43 4.02 -5.19 -9.05
C THR A 43 5.30 -5.72 -8.41
N THR A 44 5.46 -5.53 -7.10
CA THR A 44 6.62 -5.98 -6.33
C THR A 44 6.36 -7.28 -5.55
N THR A 45 5.13 -7.79 -5.56
CA THR A 45 4.80 -9.07 -4.91
C THR A 45 4.88 -10.23 -5.90
N THR A 46 5.31 -11.40 -5.42
CA THR A 46 5.44 -12.61 -6.23
C THR A 46 4.10 -13.31 -6.42
N GLU A 47 3.37 -13.58 -5.33
CA GLU A 47 2.14 -14.36 -5.33
C GLU A 47 1.02 -13.64 -4.56
N VAL A 48 -0.21 -13.76 -5.04
CA VAL A 48 -1.41 -13.19 -4.45
C VAL A 48 -2.47 -14.28 -4.35
N GLY A 49 -2.63 -14.84 -3.15
CA GLY A 49 -3.64 -15.87 -2.85
C GLY A 49 -4.88 -15.36 -2.14
N ASN A 50 -4.97 -14.05 -1.86
CA ASN A 50 -6.04 -13.45 -1.06
C ASN A 50 -6.93 -12.45 -1.85
N PHE A 51 -6.73 -12.35 -3.17
CA PHE A 51 -7.63 -11.59 -4.05
C PHE A 51 -8.69 -12.53 -4.65
N PRO A 52 -9.99 -12.34 -4.36
CA PRO A 52 -11.03 -13.27 -4.78
C PRO A 52 -11.22 -13.25 -6.30
N GLY A 53 -11.60 -14.40 -6.85
CA GLY A 53 -11.84 -14.59 -8.30
C GLY A 53 -10.78 -15.42 -9.00
N PHE A 54 -9.68 -15.76 -8.30
CA PHE A 54 -8.66 -16.68 -8.77
C PHE A 54 -8.72 -17.97 -7.96
N LYS A 55 -8.83 -19.11 -8.66
CA LYS A 55 -8.86 -20.43 -8.01
C LYS A 55 -7.47 -20.84 -7.51
N GLU A 56 -6.47 -20.58 -8.33
CA GLU A 56 -5.05 -20.76 -8.02
C GLU A 56 -4.43 -19.37 -7.78
N ASP A 57 -3.31 -19.31 -7.07
CA ASP A 57 -2.60 -18.04 -6.81
C ASP A 57 -2.19 -17.36 -8.13
N ILE A 58 -2.29 -16.03 -8.17
CA ILE A 58 -1.87 -15.20 -9.30
C ILE A 58 -0.67 -14.35 -8.91
N THR A 59 0.22 -14.07 -9.86
CA THR A 59 1.31 -13.13 -9.57
C THR A 59 0.78 -11.69 -9.49
N GLY A 60 1.37 -10.89 -8.60
CA GLY A 60 0.97 -9.49 -8.45
C GLY A 60 1.08 -8.67 -9.75
N PRO A 61 2.17 -8.77 -10.52
CA PRO A 61 2.29 -8.14 -11.83
C PRO A 61 1.20 -8.58 -12.81
N GLU A 62 0.89 -9.88 -12.90
CA GLU A 62 -0.14 -10.40 -13.81
C GLU A 62 -1.54 -9.89 -13.43
N LEU A 63 -1.86 -9.85 -12.13
CA LEU A 63 -3.11 -9.26 -11.65
C LEU A 63 -3.25 -7.80 -12.09
N MET A 64 -2.18 -6.99 -11.98
CA MET A 64 -2.18 -5.59 -12.40
C MET A 64 -2.27 -5.39 -13.90
N VAL A 65 -1.59 -6.22 -14.68
CA VAL A 65 -1.74 -6.24 -16.15
C VAL A 65 -3.18 -6.55 -16.54
N ASN A 66 -3.79 -7.56 -15.93
CA ASN A 66 -5.18 -7.96 -16.20
C ASN A 66 -6.17 -6.82 -15.87
N MET A 67 -6.00 -6.14 -14.73
CA MET A 67 -6.85 -5.01 -14.35
C MET A 67 -6.65 -3.80 -15.29
N ARG A 68 -5.41 -3.50 -15.71
CA ARG A 68 -5.14 -2.43 -16.68
C ARG A 68 -5.79 -2.73 -18.03
N GLN A 69 -5.60 -3.93 -18.57
CA GLN A 69 -6.22 -4.35 -19.82
C GLN A 69 -7.76 -4.30 -19.76
N GLN A 70 -8.36 -4.64 -18.62
CA GLN A 70 -9.80 -4.50 -18.42
C GLN A 70 -10.24 -3.03 -18.50
N ALA A 71 -9.50 -2.10 -17.91
CA ALA A 71 -9.79 -0.67 -18.00
C ALA A 71 -9.61 -0.13 -19.44
N GLU A 72 -8.53 -0.51 -20.12
CA GLU A 72 -8.23 -0.13 -21.52
C GLU A 72 -9.32 -0.63 -22.48
N ARG A 73 -9.79 -1.86 -22.29
CA ARG A 73 -10.89 -2.45 -23.08
C ARG A 73 -12.17 -1.61 -23.07
N PHE A 74 -12.46 -0.90 -21.98
CA PHE A 74 -13.64 -0.03 -21.87
C PHE A 74 -13.36 1.43 -22.27
N GLY A 75 -12.15 1.75 -22.76
CA GLY A 75 -11.80 3.06 -23.30
C GLY A 75 -11.19 4.03 -22.27
N THR A 76 -10.67 3.52 -21.15
CA THR A 76 -9.83 4.32 -20.24
C THR A 76 -8.56 4.77 -20.97
N GLN A 77 -8.21 6.04 -20.82
CA GLN A 77 -6.95 6.59 -21.31
C GLN A 77 -5.91 6.58 -20.19
N PHE A 78 -4.65 6.31 -20.54
CA PHE A 78 -3.55 6.30 -19.58
C PHE A 78 -2.54 7.40 -19.93
N VAL A 79 -2.15 8.14 -18.91
CA VAL A 79 -0.99 9.03 -18.90
C VAL A 79 0.04 8.39 -17.99
N ASP A 80 1.04 7.75 -18.58
CA ASP A 80 2.11 7.06 -17.84
C ASP A 80 3.15 8.06 -17.31
N GLU A 81 2.69 9.03 -16.50
CA GLU A 81 3.50 10.05 -15.84
C GLU A 81 3.10 10.23 -14.37
N VAL A 82 4.02 10.84 -13.61
CA VAL A 82 3.78 11.25 -12.23
C VAL A 82 3.04 12.60 -12.22
N VAL A 83 1.99 12.67 -11.41
CA VAL A 83 1.36 13.95 -11.07
C VAL A 83 2.25 14.66 -10.05
N GLU A 84 2.74 15.85 -10.41
CA GLU A 84 3.64 16.66 -9.59
C GLU A 84 2.88 17.64 -8.69
N ALA A 85 1.73 18.14 -9.17
CA ALA A 85 0.91 19.09 -8.45
C ALA A 85 -0.55 19.05 -8.92
N VAL A 86 -1.45 19.51 -8.06
CA VAL A 86 -2.87 19.70 -8.36
C VAL A 86 -3.36 21.06 -7.88
N ASN A 87 -4.42 21.56 -8.51
CA ASN A 87 -5.17 22.73 -8.04
C ASN A 87 -6.65 22.39 -7.98
N PHE A 88 -7.19 22.34 -6.76
CA PHE A 88 -8.58 22.03 -6.47
C PHE A 88 -9.42 23.26 -6.09
N SER A 89 -8.84 24.45 -6.13
CA SER A 89 -9.57 25.71 -5.89
C SER A 89 -10.41 26.17 -7.09
N GLY A 90 -10.02 25.77 -8.31
CA GLY A 90 -10.74 26.08 -9.55
C GLY A 90 -11.65 24.94 -10.01
N LYS A 91 -12.67 25.28 -10.80
CA LYS A 91 -13.48 24.33 -11.57
C LYS A 91 -13.40 24.69 -13.07
N PRO A 92 -12.99 23.78 -13.96
CA PRO A 92 -12.51 22.43 -13.68
C PRO A 92 -11.20 22.42 -12.87
N PHE A 93 -10.93 21.32 -12.17
CA PHE A 93 -9.69 21.08 -11.44
C PHE A 93 -8.51 20.97 -12.40
N THR A 94 -7.29 21.24 -11.91
CA THR A 94 -6.07 21.16 -12.71
C THR A 94 -5.12 20.10 -12.16
N ILE A 95 -4.57 19.27 -13.04
CA ILE A 95 -3.61 18.21 -12.73
C ILE A 95 -2.37 18.42 -13.58
N LYS A 96 -1.23 18.60 -12.93
CA LYS A 96 0.05 18.88 -13.59
C LYS A 96 0.96 17.67 -13.51
N THR A 97 1.50 17.30 -14.66
CA THR A 97 2.58 16.32 -14.83
C THR A 97 3.82 17.04 -15.37
N LYS A 98 4.91 16.29 -15.56
CA LYS A 98 6.14 16.83 -16.14
C LYS A 98 5.92 17.36 -17.57
N SER A 99 5.15 16.65 -18.39
CA SER A 99 5.01 16.99 -19.82
C SER A 99 3.77 17.83 -20.13
N GLN A 100 2.72 17.75 -19.30
CA GLN A 100 1.42 18.31 -19.62
C GLN A 100 0.59 18.70 -18.40
N GLU A 101 -0.41 19.53 -18.68
CA GLU A 101 -1.45 19.93 -17.75
C GLU A 101 -2.81 19.46 -18.28
N VAL A 102 -3.59 18.81 -17.42
CA VAL A 102 -4.90 18.24 -17.75
C VAL A 102 -5.93 18.84 -16.80
N SER A 103 -7.02 19.34 -17.36
CA SER A 103 -8.18 19.80 -16.58
C SER A 103 -9.18 18.67 -16.35
N SER A 104 -9.90 18.68 -15.22
CA SER A 104 -10.91 17.67 -14.91
C SER A 104 -12.10 18.18 -14.11
N ASP A 105 -13.32 17.77 -14.46
CA ASP A 105 -14.54 18.13 -13.71
C ASP A 105 -14.60 17.45 -12.33
N SER A 106 -14.02 16.25 -12.22
CA SER A 106 -13.89 15.50 -10.97
C SER A 106 -12.57 14.73 -10.91
N VAL A 107 -12.06 14.48 -9.70
CA VAL A 107 -10.78 13.78 -9.48
C VAL A 107 -10.96 12.66 -8.45
N ILE A 108 -10.38 11.50 -8.72
CA ILE A 108 -10.22 10.40 -7.76
C ILE A 108 -8.74 10.22 -7.44
N ILE A 109 -8.36 10.39 -6.18
CA ILE A 109 -6.99 10.17 -5.69
C ILE A 109 -6.86 8.74 -5.20
N ALA A 110 -6.05 7.95 -5.89
CA ALA A 110 -5.80 6.54 -5.63
C ALA A 110 -4.29 6.23 -5.62
N THR A 111 -3.49 7.16 -5.08
CA THR A 111 -2.02 7.13 -5.12
C THR A 111 -1.38 6.11 -4.17
N GLY A 112 -2.20 5.48 -3.33
CA GLY A 112 -1.76 4.45 -2.39
C GLY A 112 -0.83 4.97 -1.28
N ALA A 113 -0.09 4.04 -0.70
CA ALA A 113 0.94 4.30 0.29
C ALA A 113 2.18 3.46 -0.03
N SER A 114 3.34 3.90 0.42
CA SER A 114 4.61 3.19 0.26
C SER A 114 5.03 2.57 1.59
N ALA A 115 5.35 1.28 1.60
CA ALA A 115 5.95 0.64 2.77
C ALA A 115 7.26 1.34 3.17
N LYS A 116 7.47 1.53 4.47
CA LYS A 116 8.76 2.00 4.98
C LYS A 116 9.69 0.81 5.15
N TRP A 117 10.92 0.98 4.70
CA TRP A 117 11.94 -0.06 4.68
C TRP A 117 13.13 0.34 5.56
N LEU A 118 13.97 -0.63 5.91
CA LEU A 118 15.19 -0.41 6.69
C LEU A 118 16.26 0.33 5.88
N GLY A 119 16.21 0.23 4.55
CA GLY A 119 17.14 0.91 3.65
C GLY A 119 18.45 0.13 3.42
N LEU A 120 18.44 -1.17 3.68
CA LEU A 120 19.60 -2.03 3.50
C LEU A 120 19.66 -2.54 2.04
N ALA A 121 20.85 -2.57 1.44
CA ALA A 121 21.02 -3.15 0.11
C ALA A 121 20.63 -4.64 0.07
N SER A 122 20.94 -5.38 1.14
CA SER A 122 20.54 -6.79 1.32
C SER A 122 19.03 -6.97 1.44
N GLU A 123 18.35 -6.03 2.13
CA GLU A 123 16.89 -6.02 2.24
C GLU A 123 16.27 -5.82 0.86
N GLN A 124 16.72 -4.82 0.10
CA GLN A 124 16.22 -4.55 -1.24
C GLN A 124 16.40 -5.74 -2.19
N ARG A 125 17.56 -6.39 -2.15
CA ARG A 125 17.89 -7.55 -3.00
C ARG A 125 16.96 -8.75 -2.76
N LEU A 126 16.47 -8.93 -1.53
CA LEU A 126 15.69 -10.10 -1.11
C LEU A 126 14.19 -9.80 -0.93
N ARG A 127 13.69 -8.63 -1.35
CA ARG A 127 12.25 -8.33 -1.39
C ARG A 127 11.51 -9.34 -2.28
N GLY A 128 10.39 -9.87 -1.78
CA GLY A 128 9.64 -10.95 -2.44
C GLY A 128 10.35 -12.31 -2.41
N LYS A 129 11.52 -12.41 -1.78
CA LYS A 129 12.34 -13.65 -1.66
C LYS A 129 12.63 -13.97 -0.19
N GLY A 130 11.66 -13.74 0.68
CA GLY A 130 11.79 -13.88 2.13
C GLY A 130 11.75 -12.55 2.88
N VAL A 131 11.98 -11.40 2.22
CA VAL A 131 11.73 -10.07 2.81
C VAL A 131 10.35 -9.57 2.35
N SER A 132 9.51 -9.20 3.31
CA SER A 132 8.14 -8.72 3.10
C SER A 132 7.85 -7.50 3.98
N ALA A 133 6.86 -6.70 3.56
CA ALA A 133 6.26 -5.63 4.37
C ALA A 133 4.77 -5.88 4.67
N CYS A 134 4.27 -7.10 4.41
CA CYS A 134 2.87 -7.46 4.63
C CYS A 134 2.75 -8.90 5.16
N ALA A 135 2.67 -9.07 6.48
CA ALA A 135 2.45 -10.39 7.07
C ALA A 135 1.14 -11.07 6.63
N THR A 136 0.08 -10.31 6.41
CA THR A 136 -1.23 -10.86 5.97
C THR A 136 -1.22 -11.34 4.53
N CYS A 137 -0.30 -10.84 3.71
CA CYS A 137 -0.10 -11.26 2.33
C CYS A 137 0.72 -12.56 2.31
N ASP A 138 1.88 -12.55 2.96
CA ASP A 138 2.90 -13.57 2.72
C ASP A 138 3.04 -14.61 3.85
N GLY A 139 2.43 -14.36 5.01
CA GLY A 139 2.62 -15.17 6.22
C GLY A 139 2.31 -16.66 6.03
N TYR A 140 1.37 -16.99 5.14
CA TYR A 140 1.03 -18.37 4.79
C TYR A 140 2.23 -19.16 4.22
N PHE A 141 3.09 -18.52 3.41
CA PHE A 141 4.26 -19.15 2.77
C PHE A 141 5.39 -19.49 3.76
N PHE A 142 5.26 -19.03 5.01
CA PHE A 142 6.19 -19.32 6.11
C PHE A 142 5.64 -20.32 7.12
N LYS A 143 4.66 -21.13 6.70
CA LYS A 143 4.20 -22.27 7.48
C LYS A 143 5.39 -23.16 7.88
N GLU A 144 5.45 -23.50 9.17
CA GLU A 144 6.49 -24.35 9.76
C GLU A 144 7.93 -23.79 9.66
N LYS A 145 8.07 -22.47 9.45
CA LYS A 145 9.36 -21.77 9.41
C LYS A 145 9.52 -20.81 10.60
N GLU A 146 10.75 -20.41 10.87
CA GLU A 146 11.06 -19.32 11.80
C GLU A 146 11.18 -18.00 11.04
N VAL A 147 10.57 -16.95 11.58
CA VAL A 147 10.52 -15.64 10.93
C VAL A 147 10.86 -14.54 11.91
N ALA A 148 11.26 -13.39 11.39
CA ALA A 148 11.47 -12.19 12.19
C ALA A 148 10.56 -11.05 11.72
N VAL A 149 10.11 -10.24 12.67
CA VAL A 149 9.37 -9.00 12.47
C VAL A 149 10.18 -7.84 13.01
N VAL A 150 10.36 -6.77 12.23
CA VAL A 150 11.00 -5.54 12.68
C VAL A 150 9.95 -4.47 12.93
N GLY A 151 9.87 -3.99 14.17
CA GLY A 151 8.94 -2.95 14.57
C GLY A 151 8.52 -3.11 16.04
N GLY A 152 7.99 -2.02 16.62
CA GLY A 152 7.58 -2.02 18.03
C GLY A 152 6.29 -1.27 18.31
N GLY A 153 5.51 -0.91 17.28
CA GLY A 153 4.16 -0.34 17.43
C GLY A 153 3.08 -1.40 17.27
N ASP A 154 1.80 -1.01 17.42
CA ASP A 154 0.66 -1.94 17.33
C ASP A 154 0.70 -2.79 16.04
N ALA A 155 0.97 -2.17 14.88
CA ALA A 155 1.03 -2.89 13.60
C ALA A 155 2.05 -4.04 13.60
N ALA A 156 3.25 -3.82 14.18
CA ALA A 156 4.27 -4.86 14.26
C ALA A 156 3.82 -6.03 15.16
N ILE A 157 3.11 -5.72 16.25
CA ILE A 157 2.62 -6.73 17.18
C ILE A 157 1.41 -7.48 16.60
N GLU A 158 0.53 -6.80 15.87
CA GLU A 158 -0.56 -7.42 15.11
C GLU A 158 0.00 -8.39 14.05
N GLU A 159 0.99 -7.97 13.28
CA GLU A 159 1.65 -8.80 12.27
C GLU A 159 2.39 -9.99 12.89
N ALA A 160 3.16 -9.78 13.97
CA ALA A 160 3.83 -10.86 14.69
C ALA A 160 2.85 -11.90 15.21
N THR A 161 1.76 -11.45 15.85
CA THR A 161 0.68 -12.32 16.35
C THR A 161 -0.05 -13.04 15.21
N PHE A 162 -0.18 -12.42 14.05
CA PHE A 162 -0.76 -13.08 12.87
C PHE A 162 0.16 -14.21 12.37
N LEU A 163 1.47 -13.97 12.33
CA LEU A 163 2.46 -14.95 11.86
C LEU A 163 2.55 -16.19 12.76
N THR A 164 2.24 -16.11 14.06
CA THR A 164 2.27 -17.27 14.97
C THR A 164 1.27 -18.37 14.59
N LYS A 165 0.26 -18.05 13.76
CA LYS A 165 -0.66 -19.03 13.16
C LYS A 165 0.01 -19.99 12.18
N PHE A 166 1.13 -19.58 11.57
CA PHE A 166 1.82 -20.33 10.52
C PHE A 166 3.24 -20.73 10.94
N ALA A 167 3.99 -19.77 11.47
CA ALA A 167 5.38 -19.95 11.87
C ALA A 167 5.52 -20.85 13.11
N THR A 168 6.67 -21.52 13.21
CA THR A 168 7.09 -22.23 14.43
C THR A 168 7.56 -21.25 15.50
N LYS A 169 8.18 -20.15 15.09
CA LYS A 169 8.69 -19.08 15.96
C LYS A 169 8.71 -17.73 15.26
N VAL A 170 8.42 -16.66 16.00
CA VAL A 170 8.42 -15.28 15.53
C VAL A 170 9.32 -14.43 16.42
N TYR A 171 10.44 -13.96 15.88
CA TYR A 171 11.32 -13.02 16.56
C TYR A 171 10.86 -11.59 16.32
N VAL A 172 10.54 -10.84 17.36
CA VAL A 172 10.14 -9.43 17.24
C VAL A 172 11.31 -8.54 17.63
N MET A 173 11.93 -7.89 16.64
CA MET A 173 13.04 -6.98 16.83
C MET A 173 12.55 -5.56 17.10
N VAL A 174 12.94 -5.05 18.26
CA VAL A 174 12.59 -3.72 18.74
C VAL A 174 13.88 -2.93 18.95
N ARG A 175 14.03 -1.81 18.24
CA ARG A 175 15.25 -0.97 18.33
C ARG A 175 15.50 -0.36 19.72
N LYS A 176 14.48 -0.34 20.58
CA LYS A 176 14.50 0.21 21.94
C LYS A 176 14.31 -0.92 22.96
N ASP A 177 14.36 -0.59 24.23
CA ASP A 177 14.05 -1.45 25.37
C ASP A 177 12.56 -1.48 25.75
N GLU A 178 11.70 -0.78 25.00
CA GLU A 178 10.27 -0.70 25.22
C GLU A 178 9.48 -0.84 23.91
N LEU A 179 8.26 -1.37 24.01
CA LEU A 179 7.27 -1.34 22.94
C LEU A 179 6.47 -0.04 22.99
N ARG A 180 6.13 0.48 21.82
CA ARG A 180 5.15 1.58 21.63
C ARG A 180 3.72 1.08 21.45
N ALA A 181 3.55 -0.23 21.28
CA ALA A 181 2.24 -0.86 21.16
C ALA A 181 1.41 -0.62 22.43
N SER A 182 0.09 -0.61 22.29
CA SER A 182 -0.85 -0.53 23.40
C SER A 182 -0.65 -1.69 24.38
N GLN A 183 -0.93 -1.46 25.67
CA GLN A 183 -0.68 -2.46 26.72
C GLN A 183 -1.35 -3.82 26.43
N ILE A 184 -2.60 -3.78 25.94
CA ILE A 184 -3.36 -4.98 25.59
C ILE A 184 -2.64 -5.81 24.52
N MET A 185 -2.05 -5.14 23.53
CA MET A 185 -1.28 -5.81 22.46
C MET A 185 0.02 -6.39 23.00
N GLN A 186 0.71 -5.67 23.90
CA GLN A 186 1.91 -6.19 24.56
C GLN A 186 1.60 -7.44 25.38
N ASP A 187 0.56 -7.41 26.20
CA ASP A 187 0.16 -8.54 27.06
C ASP A 187 -0.18 -9.79 26.23
N ARG A 188 -0.90 -9.58 25.11
CA ARG A 188 -1.22 -10.66 24.18
C ARG A 188 0.03 -11.26 23.55
N ALA A 189 0.98 -10.44 23.10
CA ALA A 189 2.19 -10.95 22.46
C ALA A 189 3.15 -11.60 23.45
N ASN A 190 3.26 -11.06 24.68
CA ASN A 190 4.07 -11.64 25.75
C ASN A 190 3.53 -13.01 26.24
N SER A 191 2.24 -13.29 26.06
CA SER A 191 1.63 -14.56 26.43
C SER A 191 1.69 -15.63 25.33
N ASP A 192 2.10 -15.28 24.11
CA ASP A 192 2.28 -16.24 23.02
C ASP A 192 3.69 -16.87 23.08
N PRO A 193 3.83 -18.17 23.39
CA PRO A 193 5.12 -18.82 23.54
C PRO A 193 5.93 -18.92 22.23
N LYS A 194 5.31 -18.64 21.07
CA LYS A 194 6.02 -18.58 19.79
C LYS A 194 6.70 -17.24 19.54
N ILE A 195 6.38 -16.21 20.32
CA ILE A 195 6.95 -14.87 20.17
C ILE A 195 8.16 -14.72 21.09
N GLU A 196 9.29 -14.32 20.51
CA GLU A 196 10.49 -13.92 21.26
C GLU A 196 10.84 -12.48 20.94
N PHE A 197 10.90 -11.62 21.98
CA PHE A 197 11.29 -10.24 21.81
C PHE A 197 12.80 -10.06 21.87
N LEU A 198 13.35 -9.46 20.82
CA LEU A 198 14.74 -9.02 20.73
C LEU A 198 14.79 -7.49 20.91
N TYR A 199 14.82 -7.05 22.17
CA TYR A 199 14.91 -5.64 22.52
C TYR A 199 16.30 -5.07 22.20
N ASN A 200 16.35 -3.76 22.02
CA ASN A 200 17.54 -3.00 21.63
C ASN A 200 18.25 -3.60 20.43
N SER A 201 17.53 -4.25 19.51
CA SER A 201 18.12 -5.00 18.41
C SER A 201 17.69 -4.43 17.07
N GLU A 202 18.62 -4.40 16.12
CA GLU A 202 18.38 -3.99 14.74
C GLU A 202 19.00 -4.97 13.74
N VAL A 203 18.41 -5.06 12.54
CA VAL A 203 18.98 -5.81 11.43
C VAL A 203 20.05 -4.96 10.77
N VAL A 204 21.25 -5.50 10.65
CA VAL A 204 22.36 -4.86 9.92
C VAL A 204 22.53 -5.46 8.54
N GLU A 205 22.17 -6.72 8.34
CA GLU A 205 22.23 -7.41 7.05
C GLU A 205 21.19 -8.53 6.95
N VAL A 206 20.65 -8.72 5.75
CA VAL A 206 19.77 -9.86 5.41
C VAL A 206 20.60 -10.90 4.66
N LEU A 207 20.78 -12.06 5.25
CA LEU A 207 21.67 -13.11 4.75
C LEU A 207 20.94 -14.02 3.74
N GLY A 208 21.69 -14.53 2.76
CA GLY A 208 21.22 -15.45 1.73
C GLY A 208 21.35 -14.88 0.30
N ASP A 209 21.41 -15.76 -0.68
CA ASP A 209 21.66 -15.41 -2.09
C ASP A 209 20.36 -15.11 -2.86
N ASN A 210 19.52 -16.13 -3.00
CA ASN A 210 18.26 -16.08 -3.74
C ASN A 210 17.02 -16.16 -2.85
N SER A 211 17.22 -16.39 -1.56
CA SER A 211 16.17 -16.38 -0.54
C SER A 211 16.80 -16.06 0.81
N VAL A 212 16.01 -15.49 1.72
CA VAL A 212 16.46 -15.25 3.11
C VAL A 212 16.86 -16.58 3.76
N ALA A 213 18.08 -16.62 4.31
CA ALA A 213 18.62 -17.75 5.07
C ALA A 213 18.92 -17.39 6.53
N GLY A 214 18.92 -16.09 6.86
CA GLY A 214 19.12 -15.58 8.20
C GLY A 214 19.27 -14.07 8.20
N LEU A 215 19.55 -13.53 9.38
CA LEU A 215 19.77 -12.12 9.61
C LEU A 215 21.04 -11.93 10.41
N LYS A 216 21.85 -10.95 10.03
CA LYS A 216 22.85 -10.39 10.93
C LYS A 216 22.19 -9.29 11.73
N ILE A 217 22.19 -9.43 13.06
CA ILE A 217 21.55 -8.49 13.97
C ILE A 217 22.57 -7.92 14.95
N LYS A 218 22.32 -6.68 15.39
CA LYS A 218 23.16 -5.97 16.35
C LYS A 218 22.33 -5.51 17.54
N ASN A 219 22.83 -5.74 18.74
CA ASN A 219 22.28 -5.14 19.94
C ASN A 219 22.86 -3.72 20.13
N ASN A 220 22.00 -2.72 20.09
CA ASN A 220 22.33 -1.29 20.20
C ASN A 220 22.83 -0.86 21.58
N LYS A 221 22.60 -1.66 22.64
CA LYS A 221 23.12 -1.38 23.99
C LYS A 221 24.47 -2.05 24.23
N SER A 222 24.63 -3.34 23.90
CA SER A 222 25.89 -4.05 24.14
C SER A 222 26.90 -3.92 22.99
N GLY A 223 26.44 -3.58 21.80
CA GLY A 223 27.25 -3.59 20.57
C GLY A 223 27.48 -4.99 19.99
N GLU A 224 26.97 -6.04 20.62
CA GLU A 224 27.11 -7.43 20.18
C GLU A 224 26.40 -7.66 18.84
N GLU A 225 27.09 -8.32 17.92
CA GLU A 225 26.53 -8.79 16.65
C GLU A 225 26.39 -10.32 16.67
N LYS A 226 25.27 -10.82 16.17
CA LYS A 226 25.06 -12.26 15.99
C LYS A 226 24.26 -12.56 14.74
N GLU A 227 24.39 -13.79 14.27
CA GLU A 227 23.54 -14.33 13.21
C GLU A 227 22.30 -15.00 13.82
N LEU A 228 21.16 -14.75 13.22
CA LEU A 228 19.86 -15.31 13.58
C LEU A 228 19.33 -16.09 12.38
N GLY A 229 19.23 -17.40 12.51
CA GLY A 229 18.65 -18.26 11.47
C GLY A 229 17.14 -18.06 11.38
N VAL A 230 16.67 -17.48 10.27
CA VAL A 230 15.25 -17.32 9.94
C VAL A 230 15.08 -17.43 8.44
N GLN A 231 13.90 -17.86 7.99
CA GLN A 231 13.59 -17.96 6.57
C GLN A 231 12.82 -16.74 6.05
N GLY A 232 12.34 -15.86 6.93
CA GLY A 232 11.57 -14.67 6.56
C GLY A 232 11.84 -13.46 7.45
N LEU A 233 11.82 -12.27 6.85
CA LEU A 233 11.90 -10.97 7.50
C LEU A 233 10.70 -10.12 7.09
N PHE A 234 9.90 -9.70 8.07
CA PHE A 234 8.74 -8.83 7.91
C PHE A 234 9.04 -7.45 8.48
N VAL A 235 8.98 -6.42 7.64
CA VAL A 235 9.32 -5.05 8.01
C VAL A 235 8.04 -4.27 8.31
N ALA A 236 7.68 -4.20 9.60
CA ALA A 236 6.43 -3.63 10.09
C ALA A 236 6.65 -2.25 10.77
N ILE A 237 7.41 -1.36 10.10
CA ILE A 237 7.72 0.00 10.61
C ILE A 237 6.79 1.09 10.06
N GLY A 238 5.69 0.67 9.42
CA GLY A 238 4.61 1.52 8.94
C GLY A 238 4.69 1.87 7.46
N HIS A 239 3.70 2.63 7.00
CA HIS A 239 3.56 3.06 5.61
C HIS A 239 3.52 4.59 5.53
N LYS A 240 3.99 5.14 4.42
CA LYS A 240 3.91 6.57 4.08
C LYS A 240 2.85 6.73 2.96
N PRO A 241 1.68 7.34 3.23
CA PRO A 241 0.72 7.65 2.18
C PRO A 241 1.32 8.61 1.14
N ASN A 242 0.99 8.41 -0.13
CA ASN A 242 1.57 9.17 -1.24
C ASN A 242 0.76 10.46 -1.48
N THR A 243 0.88 11.42 -0.56
CA THR A 243 0.07 12.65 -0.50
C THR A 243 0.85 13.94 -0.74
N GLU A 244 2.16 13.88 -0.98
CA GLU A 244 3.02 15.07 -1.05
C GLU A 244 2.63 16.07 -2.16
N PHE A 245 2.18 15.56 -3.31
CA PHE A 245 1.74 16.37 -4.45
C PHE A 245 0.48 17.21 -4.17
N LEU A 246 -0.23 16.93 -3.06
CA LEU A 246 -1.45 17.66 -2.67
C LEU A 246 -1.13 19.00 -2.02
N GLY A 247 0.06 19.21 -1.46
CA GLY A 247 0.34 20.38 -0.64
C GLY A 247 -0.71 20.55 0.47
N ASP A 248 -1.40 21.68 0.49
CA ASP A 248 -2.47 22.05 1.42
C ASP A 248 -3.88 21.95 0.81
N GLN A 249 -4.03 21.35 -0.37
CA GLN A 249 -5.29 21.32 -1.13
C GLN A 249 -6.40 20.46 -0.47
N LEU A 250 -6.04 19.53 0.42
CA LEU A 250 -6.97 18.62 1.10
C LEU A 250 -6.65 18.47 2.59
N GLU A 251 -7.68 18.23 3.41
CA GLU A 251 -7.48 17.86 4.81
C GLU A 251 -6.82 16.48 4.93
N LEU A 252 -5.75 16.42 5.72
CA LEU A 252 -5.05 15.17 6.04
C LEU A 252 -5.18 14.83 7.53
N THR A 253 -5.17 13.55 7.86
CA THR A 253 -5.03 13.03 9.22
C THR A 253 -3.91 12.02 9.27
N LYS A 254 -2.87 12.29 10.08
CA LYS A 254 -1.64 11.46 10.11
C LYS A 254 -0.99 11.27 8.73
N ASN A 255 -1.08 12.31 7.88
CA ASN A 255 -0.66 12.35 6.47
C ASN A 255 -1.51 11.56 5.47
N TYR A 256 -2.53 10.83 5.92
CA TYR A 256 -3.51 10.17 5.05
C TYR A 256 -4.63 11.14 4.69
N ILE A 257 -5.24 10.99 3.51
CA ILE A 257 -6.38 11.83 3.12
C ILE A 257 -7.54 11.58 4.08
N LYS A 258 -8.04 12.64 4.70
CA LYS A 258 -9.18 12.56 5.60
C LYS A 258 -10.46 12.53 4.78
N THR A 259 -11.27 11.51 5.04
CA THR A 259 -12.58 11.37 4.40
C THR A 259 -13.67 12.01 5.26
N THR A 260 -14.61 12.72 4.63
CA THR A 260 -15.78 13.30 5.30
C THR A 260 -16.96 12.33 5.33
N ASP A 261 -17.09 11.51 4.28
CA ASP A 261 -18.09 10.46 4.15
C ASP A 261 -17.60 9.46 3.10
N ASN A 262 -17.19 8.28 3.56
CA ASN A 262 -16.63 7.21 2.73
C ASN A 262 -15.49 7.67 1.83
N THR A 263 -15.75 7.98 0.55
CA THR A 263 -14.73 8.37 -0.43
C THR A 263 -14.57 9.88 -0.58
N LYS A 264 -15.48 10.68 -0.02
CA LYS A 264 -15.48 12.14 -0.15
C LYS A 264 -14.37 12.77 0.67
N THR A 265 -13.69 13.76 0.08
CA THR A 265 -12.65 14.54 0.75
C THR A 265 -13.20 15.85 1.33
N SER A 266 -12.33 16.76 1.73
CA SER A 266 -12.69 18.13 2.12
C SER A 266 -13.10 19.02 0.94
N VAL A 267 -12.85 18.60 -0.31
CA VAL A 267 -13.23 19.35 -1.52
C VAL A 267 -14.27 18.56 -2.32
N ALA A 268 -15.43 19.20 -2.58
CA ALA A 268 -16.49 18.61 -3.40
C ALA A 268 -16.00 18.33 -4.83
N GLY A 269 -16.31 17.15 -5.37
CA GLY A 269 -15.81 16.71 -6.66
C GLY A 269 -14.43 16.02 -6.63
N VAL A 270 -13.76 16.03 -5.47
CA VAL A 270 -12.52 15.28 -5.22
C VAL A 270 -12.81 14.12 -4.27
N PHE A 271 -12.52 12.91 -4.73
CA PHE A 271 -12.71 11.65 -4.02
C PHE A 271 -11.37 10.96 -3.79
N THR A 272 -11.34 10.02 -2.87
CA THR A 272 -10.14 9.22 -2.55
C THR A 272 -10.47 7.74 -2.42
N ALA A 273 -9.52 6.87 -2.75
CA ALA A 273 -9.67 5.43 -2.65
C ALA A 273 -8.33 4.70 -2.36
N GLY A 274 -8.42 3.57 -1.66
CA GLY A 274 -7.28 2.72 -1.34
C GLY A 274 -6.37 3.27 -0.25
N ASP A 275 -5.12 2.80 -0.22
CA ASP A 275 -4.24 2.98 0.95
C ASP A 275 -3.86 4.44 1.26
N VAL A 276 -4.09 5.38 0.33
CA VAL A 276 -3.84 6.81 0.56
C VAL A 276 -4.76 7.41 1.64
N HIS A 277 -5.93 6.82 1.86
CA HIS A 277 -6.84 7.14 2.98
C HIS A 277 -6.94 6.01 4.02
N ASP A 278 -6.68 4.75 3.61
CA ASP A 278 -6.97 3.57 4.42
C ASP A 278 -5.71 3.15 5.16
N TRP A 279 -5.54 3.68 6.38
CA TRP A 279 -4.45 3.24 7.24
C TRP A 279 -4.74 1.94 7.99
N ARG A 280 -5.93 1.35 7.84
CA ARG A 280 -6.43 0.23 8.66
C ARG A 280 -6.37 -1.12 7.94
N TYR A 281 -6.95 -1.25 6.76
CA TYR A 281 -7.09 -2.56 6.10
C TYR A 281 -5.95 -2.84 5.11
N LYS A 282 -5.66 -1.91 4.19
CA LYS A 282 -4.51 -1.99 3.26
C LYS A 282 -4.42 -3.31 2.51
N GLN A 283 -5.53 -3.75 1.91
CA GLN A 283 -5.57 -4.95 1.08
C GLN A 283 -5.99 -4.58 -0.33
N ALA A 284 -5.49 -5.32 -1.32
CA ALA A 284 -5.83 -5.09 -2.72
C ALA A 284 -7.35 -5.12 -2.97
N ILE A 285 -8.06 -6.04 -2.31
CA ILE A 285 -9.51 -6.17 -2.44
C ILE A 285 -10.28 -5.03 -1.77
N THR A 286 -9.83 -4.52 -0.61
CA THR A 286 -10.46 -3.35 0.01
C THR A 286 -10.19 -2.11 -0.82
N ALA A 287 -8.98 -1.94 -1.33
CA ALA A 287 -8.61 -0.85 -2.24
C ALA A 287 -9.47 -0.87 -3.52
N ALA A 288 -9.67 -2.03 -4.15
CA ALA A 288 -10.56 -2.18 -5.29
C ALA A 288 -12.01 -1.78 -4.94
N GLY A 289 -12.52 -2.23 -3.79
CA GLY A 289 -13.84 -1.84 -3.28
C GLY A 289 -13.99 -0.33 -3.12
N PHE A 290 -13.02 0.34 -2.50
CA PHE A 290 -13.00 1.81 -2.40
C PHE A 290 -12.92 2.49 -3.77
N GLY A 291 -12.18 1.92 -4.72
CA GLY A 291 -12.12 2.42 -6.09
C GLY A 291 -13.49 2.41 -6.78
N CYS A 292 -14.25 1.32 -6.60
CA CYS A 292 -15.64 1.23 -7.05
C CYS A 292 -16.50 2.33 -6.41
N MET A 293 -16.46 2.46 -5.08
CA MET A 293 -17.23 3.50 -4.36
C MET A 293 -16.92 4.91 -4.87
N ALA A 294 -15.64 5.24 -5.04
CA ALA A 294 -15.21 6.57 -5.49
C ALA A 294 -15.69 6.87 -6.92
N ALA A 295 -15.69 5.88 -7.80
CA ALA A 295 -16.26 6.02 -9.14
C ALA A 295 -17.77 6.28 -9.10
N LEU A 296 -18.52 5.55 -8.27
CA LEU A 296 -19.96 5.74 -8.10
C LEU A 296 -20.29 7.14 -7.57
N ASP A 297 -19.53 7.62 -6.58
CA ASP A 297 -19.70 8.96 -6.01
C ASP A 297 -19.35 10.06 -7.02
N ALA A 298 -18.27 9.89 -7.81
CA ALA A 298 -17.90 10.83 -8.87
C ALA A 298 -18.96 10.90 -9.97
N MET A 299 -19.56 9.77 -10.37
CA MET A 299 -20.66 9.75 -11.33
C MET A 299 -21.86 10.54 -10.84
N LYS A 300 -22.27 10.30 -9.59
CA LYS A 300 -23.39 11.01 -8.97
C LYS A 300 -23.12 12.51 -8.85
N TYR A 301 -21.89 12.90 -8.52
CA TYR A 301 -21.48 14.29 -8.46
C TYR A 301 -21.61 14.98 -9.83
N LEU A 302 -21.10 14.35 -10.90
CA LEU A 302 -21.19 14.89 -12.26
C LEU A 302 -22.63 14.98 -12.79
N GLU A 303 -23.53 14.08 -12.36
CA GLU A 303 -24.96 14.17 -12.69
C GLU A 303 -25.65 15.36 -12.00
N GLN A 304 -25.21 15.71 -10.79
CA GLN A 304 -25.77 16.82 -10.02
C GLN A 304 -25.31 18.18 -10.55
N GLU A 305 -24.07 18.33 -10.99
CA GLU A 305 -23.54 19.59 -11.56
C GLU A 305 -24.13 19.92 -12.95
N LYS A 306 -24.79 18.96 -13.62
CA LYS A 306 -25.48 19.19 -14.90
C LYS A 306 -26.90 19.75 -14.76
N LYS A 307 -27.44 19.79 -13.55
CA LYS A 307 -28.78 20.32 -13.24
C LYS A 307 -28.69 21.76 -12.79
#